data_AF-A0A2N4UCL1-F1
#
_entry.id   AF-A0A2N4UCL1-F1
#
_cell.length_a   1.000
_cell.length_b   1.000
_cell.length_c   1.000
_cell.angle_alpha   90.00
_cell.angle_beta   90.00
_cell.angle_gamma   90.00
#
_symmetry.space_group_name_H-M   'P 1'
#
loop_
_entity.id
_entity.type
_entity.pdbx_description
1 polymer ?
#
loop_
_entity_poly.entity_id
_entity_poly.type
_entity_poly.pdbx_seq_one_letter_code
_entity_poly.pdbx_strand_id
1 'polypeptide(L)'
;MIMHIQPKITRRASTRAIHRLLPLLLGASMAAISFSAPAQTPATQPNQPVTDSEAAKSGMLMDMRDSMTEMRKSMDAMKPSGDIDYNFAAMIRAHHQGAVDMAELKLKKG
;
A
#
# COMPACT_ATOMS: atom_id res chain seq x y z
N MET A 1 -26.29 -53.64 -17.86
CA MET A 1 -26.32 -53.31 -16.42
C MET A 1 -24.98 -53.72 -15.82
N ILE A 2 -23.99 -52.82 -15.82
CA ILE A 2 -22.65 -53.05 -15.26
C ILE A 2 -22.39 -51.85 -14.34
N MET A 3 -22.41 -52.10 -13.03
CA MET A 3 -22.23 -51.07 -12.01
C MET A 3 -20.75 -50.69 -11.95
N HIS A 4 -20.45 -49.44 -12.29
CA HIS A 4 -19.12 -48.86 -12.18
C HIS A 4 -18.94 -48.32 -10.74
N ILE A 5 -18.04 -48.96 -10.00
CA ILE A 5 -17.79 -48.71 -8.57
C ILE A 5 -16.83 -47.53 -8.42
N GLN A 6 -17.24 -46.51 -7.67
CA GLN A 6 -16.44 -45.32 -7.35
C GLN A 6 -15.39 -45.64 -6.25
N PRO A 7 -14.11 -45.21 -6.37
CA PRO A 7 -13.18 -45.25 -5.24
C PRO A 7 -13.35 -44.00 -4.35
N LYS A 8 -13.73 -44.22 -3.08
CA LYS A 8 -13.77 -43.19 -2.04
C LYS A 8 -12.36 -42.78 -1.65
N ILE A 9 -11.95 -41.57 -2.00
CA ILE A 9 -10.69 -40.98 -1.53
C ILE A 9 -10.89 -40.46 -0.10
N THR A 10 -10.56 -41.27 0.89
CA THR A 10 -10.47 -40.86 2.29
C THR A 10 -9.03 -40.45 2.61
N ARG A 11 -8.71 -39.15 2.58
CA ARG A 11 -7.45 -38.65 3.16
C ARG A 11 -7.71 -38.04 4.53
N ARG A 12 -7.09 -38.71 5.49
CA ARG A 12 -7.14 -38.57 6.95
C ARG A 12 -6.76 -37.14 7.39
N ALA A 13 -7.60 -36.52 8.22
CA ALA A 13 -7.24 -35.32 8.96
C ALA A 13 -6.02 -35.61 9.85
N SER A 14 -4.93 -34.86 9.67
CA SER A 14 -3.75 -34.94 10.53
C SER A 14 -3.80 -33.83 11.57
N THR A 15 -4.46 -34.13 12.70
CA THR A 15 -4.34 -33.39 13.95
C THR A 15 -2.94 -33.62 14.54
N ARG A 16 -2.10 -32.59 14.55
CA ARG A 16 -0.98 -32.50 15.50
C ARG A 16 -0.99 -31.12 16.12
N ALA A 17 -1.83 -31.00 17.14
CA ALA A 17 -1.79 -29.95 18.11
C ALA A 17 -0.56 -30.17 19.04
N ILE A 18 0.04 -29.08 19.49
CA ILE A 18 0.71 -28.96 20.80
C ILE A 18 2.06 -29.68 20.93
N HIS A 19 3.15 -29.05 20.50
CA HIS A 19 4.46 -29.09 21.18
C HIS A 19 4.86 -27.63 21.45
N ARG A 20 4.21 -26.97 22.42
CA ARG A 20 4.81 -26.58 23.71
C ARG A 20 6.26 -26.09 23.62
N LEU A 21 6.38 -24.77 23.85
CA LEU A 21 7.27 -24.11 24.81
C LEU A 21 8.79 -24.40 24.72
N LEU A 22 9.60 -23.37 24.46
CA LEU A 22 10.44 -22.72 25.49
C LEU A 22 11.22 -21.51 24.89
N PRO A 23 11.17 -20.30 25.49
CA PRO A 23 11.93 -19.12 25.08
C PRO A 23 13.26 -19.01 25.85
N LEU A 24 14.37 -18.63 25.20
CA LEU A 24 15.61 -18.20 25.87
C LEU A 24 16.54 -17.52 24.85
N LEU A 25 16.55 -16.19 24.79
CA LEU A 25 17.54 -15.26 25.39
C LEU A 25 18.92 -15.21 24.70
N LEU A 26 19.20 -13.99 24.21
CA LEU A 26 20.46 -13.25 24.39
C LEU A 26 21.67 -13.65 23.55
N GLY A 27 22.14 -12.72 22.70
CA GLY A 27 23.55 -12.65 22.37
C GLY A 27 23.92 -11.90 21.09
N ALA A 28 24.37 -10.64 21.29
CA ALA A 28 25.40 -9.93 20.52
C ALA A 28 25.09 -9.55 19.05
N SER A 29 25.49 -8.39 18.51
CA SER A 29 26.50 -7.43 18.93
C SER A 29 26.16 -6.05 18.35
N MET A 30 26.07 -5.03 19.21
CA MET A 30 25.94 -3.64 18.79
C MET A 30 27.36 -3.09 18.59
N ALA A 31 27.87 -3.17 17.36
CA ALA A 31 29.06 -2.42 16.98
C ALA A 31 28.64 -0.97 16.70
N ALA A 32 28.66 -0.14 17.74
CA ALA A 32 28.52 1.30 17.59
C ALA A 32 29.81 1.86 16.98
N ILE A 33 29.82 2.06 15.67
CA ILE A 33 30.85 2.84 15.00
C ILE A 33 30.52 4.30 15.31
N SER A 34 31.21 4.88 16.28
CA SER A 34 31.14 6.31 16.56
C SER A 34 31.79 7.08 15.42
N PHE A 35 31.02 7.40 14.37
CA PHE A 35 31.42 8.39 13.38
C PHE A 35 31.11 9.78 13.95
N SER A 36 32.16 10.53 14.30
CA SER A 36 32.02 11.93 14.66
C SER A 36 31.73 12.72 13.38
N ALA A 37 30.44 12.95 13.10
CA ALA A 37 30.03 13.83 12.02
C ALA A 37 30.32 15.28 12.42
N PRO A 38 30.93 16.12 11.55
CA PRO A 38 30.99 17.54 11.81
C PRO A 38 29.56 18.06 11.95
N ALA A 39 29.29 18.79 13.04
CA ALA A 39 28.03 19.47 13.23
C ALA A 39 27.75 20.33 11.99
N GLN A 40 26.80 19.90 11.18
CA GLN A 40 26.23 20.76 10.15
C GLN A 40 25.55 21.88 10.92
N THR A 41 26.17 23.05 10.88
CA THR A 41 25.49 24.29 11.21
C THR A 41 24.15 24.28 10.48
N PRO A 42 23.06 24.75 11.09
CA PRO A 42 21.85 25.03 10.34
C PRO A 42 22.28 26.03 9.27
N ALA A 43 22.42 25.55 8.03
CA ALA A 43 22.44 26.43 6.89
C ALA A 43 21.05 27.05 6.89
N THR A 44 20.94 28.24 7.50
CA THR A 44 19.87 29.17 7.23
C THR A 44 19.85 29.31 5.71
N GLN A 45 18.95 28.57 5.07
CA GLN A 45 18.69 28.77 3.65
C GLN A 45 18.26 30.24 3.54
N PRO A 46 18.98 31.06 2.76
CA PRO A 46 18.53 32.42 2.51
C PRO A 46 17.15 32.28 1.87
N ASN A 47 16.18 33.02 2.40
CA ASN A 47 14.81 33.12 1.93
C ASN A 47 14.81 33.30 0.39
N GLN A 48 14.78 32.18 -0.35
CA GLN A 48 14.67 32.23 -1.78
C GLN A 48 13.22 32.63 -2.06
N PRO A 49 12.98 33.68 -2.86
CA PRO A 49 11.62 33.98 -3.28
C PRO A 49 11.08 32.72 -3.95
N VAL A 50 9.97 32.18 -3.42
CA VAL A 50 9.25 31.09 -4.05
C VAL A 50 8.90 31.58 -5.45
N THR A 51 9.61 31.08 -6.45
CA THR A 51 9.30 31.41 -7.84
C THR A 51 7.93 30.84 -8.16
N ASP A 52 7.15 31.48 -9.02
CA ASP A 52 5.79 31.05 -9.36
C ASP A 52 5.73 29.58 -9.81
N SER A 53 6.82 29.07 -10.39
CA SER A 53 6.98 27.68 -10.81
C SER A 53 7.07 26.69 -9.63
N GLU A 54 7.69 27.07 -8.52
CA GLU A 54 7.83 26.22 -7.32
C GLU A 54 6.48 26.14 -6.57
N ALA A 55 5.77 27.27 -6.51
CA ALA A 55 4.43 27.35 -5.93
C ALA A 55 3.40 26.56 -6.75
N ALA A 56 3.42 26.69 -8.09
CA ALA A 56 2.55 25.93 -8.99
C ALA A 56 2.78 24.42 -8.87
N LYS A 57 4.04 23.99 -8.79
CA LYS A 57 4.41 22.58 -8.58
C LYS A 57 3.92 22.06 -7.22
N SER A 58 4.10 22.84 -6.16
CA SER A 58 3.60 22.49 -4.81
C SER A 58 2.08 22.34 -4.79
N GLY A 59 1.36 23.25 -5.45
CA GLY A 59 -0.10 23.16 -5.63
C GLY A 59 -0.51 21.87 -6.36
N MET A 60 0.08 21.59 -7.52
CA MET A 60 -0.20 20.36 -8.29
C MET A 60 0.03 19.09 -7.46
N LEU A 61 1.09 19.05 -6.64
CA LEU A 61 1.39 17.91 -5.78
C LEU A 61 0.31 17.71 -4.69
N MET A 62 -0.22 18.79 -4.12
CA MET A 62 -1.36 18.71 -3.20
C MET A 62 -2.60 18.15 -3.90
N ASP A 63 -2.96 18.68 -5.07
CA ASP A 63 -4.13 18.22 -5.80
C ASP A 63 -4.03 16.74 -6.23
N MET A 64 -2.84 16.29 -6.64
CA MET A 64 -2.60 14.88 -6.96
C MET A 64 -2.80 13.99 -5.73
N ARG A 65 -2.33 14.44 -4.56
CA ARG A 65 -2.49 13.72 -3.30
C ARG A 65 -3.96 13.65 -2.88
N ASP A 66 -4.73 14.72 -3.11
CA ASP A 66 -6.15 14.77 -2.83
C ASP A 66 -6.92 13.81 -3.75
N SER A 67 -6.63 13.82 -5.06
CA SER A 67 -7.21 12.88 -6.01
C SER A 67 -6.97 11.42 -5.63
N MET A 68 -5.73 11.07 -5.24
CA MET A 68 -5.41 9.73 -4.74
C MET A 68 -6.16 9.39 -3.45
N THR A 69 -6.35 10.37 -2.56
CA THR A 69 -7.06 10.19 -1.30
C THR A 69 -8.55 9.92 -1.53
N GLU A 70 -9.18 10.64 -2.46
CA GLU A 70 -10.59 10.43 -2.81
C GLU A 70 -10.81 9.09 -3.51
N MET A 71 -9.93 8.69 -4.43
CA MET A 71 -9.96 7.35 -5.04
C MET A 71 -9.89 6.26 -3.94
N ARG A 72 -8.97 6.39 -3.00
CA ARG A 72 -8.84 5.43 -1.89
C ARG A 72 -10.12 5.38 -1.04
N LYS A 73 -10.68 6.53 -0.66
CA LYS A 73 -11.95 6.58 0.10
C LYS A 73 -13.08 5.92 -0.67
N SER A 74 -13.15 6.12 -1.99
CA SER A 74 -14.15 5.47 -2.84
C SER A 74 -14.03 3.95 -2.82
N MET A 75 -12.81 3.42 -2.90
CA MET A 75 -12.54 1.98 -2.80
C MET A 75 -12.84 1.43 -1.40
N ASP A 76 -12.42 2.14 -0.34
CA ASP A 76 -12.67 1.76 1.06
C ASP A 76 -14.17 1.74 1.41
N ALA A 77 -14.98 2.58 0.76
CA ALA A 77 -16.43 2.66 0.99
C ALA A 77 -17.23 1.55 0.28
N MET A 78 -16.62 0.75 -0.60
CA MET A 78 -17.33 -0.31 -1.32
C MET A 78 -17.72 -1.46 -0.39
N LYS A 79 -18.98 -1.86 -0.46
CA LYS A 79 -19.50 -3.02 0.27
C LYS A 79 -19.41 -4.27 -0.62
N PRO A 80 -18.90 -5.40 -0.10
CA PRO A 80 -18.92 -6.66 -0.83
C PRO A 80 -20.35 -7.08 -1.17
N SER A 81 -20.61 -7.38 -2.44
CA SER A 81 -21.94 -7.79 -2.94
C SER A 81 -22.23 -9.29 -2.82
N GLY A 82 -21.22 -10.10 -2.47
CA GLY A 82 -21.26 -11.56 -2.57
C GLY A 82 -20.85 -12.12 -3.94
N ASP A 83 -20.81 -11.29 -4.98
CA ASP A 83 -20.26 -11.62 -6.30
C ASP A 83 -18.83 -11.09 -6.42
N ILE A 84 -17.86 -11.99 -6.61
CA ILE A 84 -16.45 -11.63 -6.68
C ILE A 84 -16.09 -10.88 -7.97
N ASP A 85 -16.72 -11.23 -9.08
CA ASP A 85 -16.44 -10.62 -10.38
C ASP A 85 -16.98 -9.18 -10.39
N TYR A 86 -18.18 -9.00 -9.84
CA TYR A 86 -18.74 -7.66 -9.62
C TYR A 86 -17.85 -6.81 -8.71
N ASN A 87 -17.42 -7.36 -7.56
CA ASN A 87 -16.58 -6.62 -6.63
C ASN A 87 -15.23 -6.23 -7.26
N PHE A 88 -14.61 -7.14 -8.02
CA PHE A 88 -13.38 -6.85 -8.75
C PHE A 88 -13.60 -5.77 -9.80
N ALA A 89 -14.63 -5.89 -10.64
CA ALA A 89 -14.93 -4.91 -11.67
C ALA A 89 -15.23 -3.52 -11.07
N ALA A 90 -15.99 -3.46 -9.97
CA ALA A 90 -16.27 -2.22 -9.25
C ALA A 90 -14.99 -1.55 -8.74
N MET A 91 -14.09 -2.33 -8.12
CA MET A 91 -12.82 -1.84 -7.60
C MET A 91 -11.90 -1.33 -8.71
N ILE A 92 -11.76 -2.07 -9.80
CA ILE A 92 -10.93 -1.68 -10.94
C ILE A 92 -11.50 -0.44 -11.63
N ARG A 93 -12.83 -0.32 -11.75
CA ARG A 93 -13.49 0.88 -12.27
C ARG A 93 -13.13 2.13 -11.45
N ALA A 94 -13.23 2.06 -10.12
CA ALA A 94 -12.89 3.21 -9.26
C ALA A 94 -11.40 3.56 -9.31
N HIS A 95 -10.51 2.55 -9.30
CA HIS A 95 -9.08 2.76 -9.47
C HIS A 95 -8.75 3.45 -10.81
N HIS A 96 -9.34 2.97 -11.90
CA HIS A 96 -9.11 3.55 -13.22
C HIS A 96 -9.70 4.96 -13.34
N GLN A 97 -10.84 5.24 -12.71
CA GLN A 97 -11.39 6.59 -12.66
C GLN A 97 -10.42 7.55 -11.95
N GLY A 98 -9.81 7.14 -10.82
CA GLY A 98 -8.80 7.96 -10.17
C GLY A 98 -7.59 8.26 -11.08
N ALA A 99 -7.19 7.31 -11.93
CA ALA A 99 -6.13 7.55 -12.91
C ALA A 99 -6.54 8.56 -14.00
N VAL A 100 -7.79 8.52 -14.47
CA VAL A 100 -8.33 9.51 -15.42
C VAL A 100 -8.34 10.90 -14.78
N ASP A 101 -8.84 11.01 -13.54
CA ASP A 101 -8.94 12.28 -12.83
C ASP A 101 -7.54 12.91 -12.62
N MET A 102 -6.53 12.09 -12.28
CA MET A 102 -5.14 12.55 -12.19
C MET A 102 -4.55 12.97 -13.54
N ALA A 103 -4.87 12.24 -14.62
CA ALA A 103 -4.43 12.61 -15.96
C ALA A 103 -5.02 13.96 -16.39
N GLU A 104 -6.30 14.19 -16.14
CA GLU A 104 -6.95 15.48 -16.39
C GLU A 104 -6.34 16.61 -15.55
N LEU A 105 -6.08 16.35 -14.27
CA LEU A 105 -5.43 17.32 -13.38
C LEU A 105 -4.07 17.75 -13.94
N LYS A 106 -3.28 16.79 -14.43
CA LYS A 106 -1.99 17.07 -15.07
C LYS A 106 -2.16 17.92 -16.34
N LEU A 107 -3.16 17.64 -17.17
CA LEU A 107 -3.44 18.45 -18.37
C LEU A 107 -3.87 19.88 -18.02
N LYS A 108 -4.54 20.08 -16.89
CA LYS A 108 -5.03 21.40 -16.44
C LYS A 108 -3.95 22.25 -15.77
N LYS A 109 -3.00 21.63 -15.07
CA LYS A 109 -2.02 22.32 -14.21
C LYS A 109 -0.56 22.19 -14.68
N GLY A 110 -0.27 21.32 -15.65
CA GLY A 110 1.07 20.97 -16.09
C GLY A 110 1.49 21.57 -17.42
#